data_AF-A0A0F9GN19-F1
#
_entry.id   AF-A0A0F9GN19-F1
#
_cell.length_a   1.000
_cell.length_b   1.000
_cell.length_c   1.000
_cell.angle_alpha   90.00
_cell.angle_beta   90.00
_cell.angle_gamma   90.00
#
_symmetry.space_group_name_H-M   'P 1'
#
loop_
_entity.id
_entity.type
_entity.pdbx_description
1 polymer ?
#
loop_
_entity_poly.entity_id
_entity_poly.type
_entity_poly.pdbx_seq_one_letter_code
_entity_poly.pdbx_strand_id
1 'polypeptide(L)'
;MSYNIVKAKMAYTMKSMTLKRVTTIEGGTFGVLIDQLVPFALTLELPWKDNKPFVSCIPSGIYTCERIKSPKFGHTFRINDVPDRYDILFHRGNIKKHTEGCIVVGEQFEYLYDKVAVLASKKGFKEFMSRLKKETVFSLLVTWS
;
A
#
# COMPACT_ATOMS: atom_id res chain seq x y z
N MET A 1 31.88 -7.35 25.09
CA MET A 1 31.53 -7.99 23.79
C MET A 1 30.03 -8.27 23.62
N SER A 2 29.22 -8.19 24.69
CA SER A 2 27.77 -8.49 24.67
C SER A 2 26.85 -7.30 24.37
N TYR A 3 27.26 -6.06 24.64
CA TYR A 3 26.38 -4.89 24.50
C TYR A 3 25.98 -4.58 23.04
N ASN A 4 26.90 -4.76 22.09
CA ASN A 4 26.64 -4.54 20.66
C ASN A 4 25.80 -5.67 20.03
N ILE A 5 25.89 -6.89 20.55
CA ILE A 5 25.08 -8.04 20.10
C ILE A 5 23.63 -7.87 20.57
N VAL A 6 23.43 -7.34 21.79
CA VAL A 6 22.10 -7.02 22.31
C VAL A 6 21.49 -5.83 21.57
N LYS A 7 22.25 -4.77 21.23
CA LYS A 7 21.77 -3.68 20.36
C LYS A 7 21.43 -4.15 18.93
N ALA A 8 22.20 -5.08 18.36
CA ALA A 8 21.90 -5.65 17.04
C ALA A 8 20.67 -6.56 17.04
N LYS A 9 20.39 -7.29 18.14
CA LYS A 9 19.14 -8.05 18.33
C LYS A 9 17.94 -7.19 18.74
N MET A 10 18.17 -6.00 19.29
CA MET A 10 17.14 -5.01 19.66
C MET A 10 16.87 -3.96 18.58
N ALA A 11 17.64 -3.97 17.48
CA ALA A 11 17.19 -3.39 16.22
C ALA A 11 15.98 -4.23 15.78
N TYR A 12 14.81 -3.86 16.29
CA TYR A 12 13.51 -4.39 15.90
C TYR A 12 13.54 -4.60 14.39
N THR A 13 13.49 -5.84 13.91
CA THR A 13 13.30 -6.13 12.50
C THR A 13 11.99 -5.46 12.10
N MET A 14 12.09 -4.28 11.49
CA MET A 14 10.95 -3.51 11.02
C MET A 14 10.11 -4.45 10.17
N LYS A 15 8.82 -4.58 10.51
CA LYS A 15 7.93 -5.44 9.75
C LYS A 15 7.97 -5.03 8.28
N SER A 16 8.06 -6.00 7.37
CA SER A 16 8.12 -5.75 5.93
C SER A 16 6.93 -6.37 5.21
N MET A 17 6.36 -5.64 4.25
CA MET A 17 5.34 -6.14 3.32
C MET A 17 5.76 -5.89 1.88
N THR A 18 5.20 -6.65 0.94
CA THR A 18 5.37 -6.42 -0.49
C THR A 18 4.05 -6.04 -1.12
N LEU A 19 4.05 -4.98 -1.93
CA LEU A 19 3.03 -4.70 -2.92
C LEU A 19 3.55 -5.18 -4.28
N LYS A 20 3.00 -6.30 -4.76
CA LYS A 20 3.34 -6.87 -6.06
C LYS A 20 2.28 -6.46 -7.08
N ARG A 21 2.62 -5.56 -7.99
CA ARG A 21 1.78 -5.16 -9.12
C ARG A 21 1.75 -6.30 -10.14
N VAL A 22 0.55 -6.68 -10.55
CA VAL A 22 0.30 -7.85 -11.42
C VAL A 22 -0.03 -7.40 -12.83
N THR A 23 -0.83 -6.35 -12.99
CA THR A 23 -1.21 -5.84 -14.32
C THR A 23 -1.56 -4.37 -14.27
N THR A 24 -1.48 -3.71 -15.42
CA THR A 24 -1.94 -2.33 -15.60
C THR A 24 -2.75 -2.22 -16.90
N ILE A 25 -3.88 -1.54 -16.81
CA ILE A 25 -4.75 -1.19 -17.92
C ILE A 25 -5.21 0.26 -17.74
N GLU A 26 -5.92 0.83 -18.71
CA GLU A 26 -6.42 2.20 -18.61
C GLU A 26 -7.25 2.44 -17.32
N GLY A 27 -7.97 1.40 -16.90
CA GLY A 27 -8.79 1.38 -15.69
C GLY A 27 -8.01 1.31 -14.37
N GLY A 28 -6.68 1.10 -14.38
CA GLY A 28 -5.85 1.13 -13.17
C GLY A 28 -4.70 0.13 -13.18
N THR A 29 -3.86 0.24 -12.16
CA THR A 29 -2.82 -0.75 -11.84
C THR A 29 -3.31 -1.62 -10.70
N PHE A 30 -3.29 -2.94 -10.89
CA PHE A 30 -3.81 -3.92 -9.96
C PHE A 30 -2.66 -4.71 -9.34
N GLY A 31 -2.69 -4.88 -8.03
CA GLY A 31 -1.63 -5.56 -7.29
C GLY A 31 -2.12 -6.36 -6.11
N VAL A 32 -1.21 -7.08 -5.48
CA VAL A 32 -1.44 -7.92 -4.30
C VAL A 32 -0.51 -7.50 -3.18
N LEU A 33 -1.06 -7.31 -1.98
CA LEU A 33 -0.30 -7.15 -0.76
C LEU A 33 0.07 -8.51 -0.18
N ILE A 34 1.34 -8.69 0.15
CA ILE A 34 1.94 -9.91 0.65
C ILE A 34 2.63 -9.60 1.98
N ASP A 35 2.29 -10.36 3.03
CA ASP A 35 2.91 -10.30 4.36
C ASP A 35 3.38 -11.71 4.72
N GLN A 36 4.66 -11.87 5.07
CA GLN A 36 5.29 -13.17 5.36
C GLN A 36 5.04 -14.23 4.26
N LEU A 37 5.25 -13.85 3.00
CA LEU A 37 5.01 -14.69 1.81
C LEU A 37 3.54 -15.10 1.57
N VAL A 38 2.60 -14.60 2.36
CA VAL A 38 1.17 -14.89 2.21
C VAL A 38 0.47 -13.69 1.56
N PRO A 39 -0.10 -13.82 0.35
CA PRO A 39 -0.96 -12.80 -0.23
C PRO A 39 -2.25 -12.67 0.61
N PHE A 40 -2.66 -11.45 0.94
CA PHE A 40 -3.79 -11.25 1.86
C PHE A 40 -4.78 -10.16 1.44
N ALA A 41 -4.39 -9.23 0.57
CA ALA A 41 -5.27 -8.19 0.08
C ALA A 41 -4.91 -7.80 -1.34
N LEU A 42 -5.88 -7.22 -2.04
CA LEU A 42 -5.74 -6.70 -3.39
C LEU A 42 -5.64 -5.18 -3.35
N THR A 43 -5.04 -4.62 -4.39
CA THR A 43 -4.82 -3.17 -4.50
C THR A 43 -5.17 -2.63 -5.87
N LEU A 44 -5.57 -1.36 -5.87
CA LEU A 44 -5.84 -0.56 -7.05
C LEU A 44 -5.11 0.78 -6.93
N GLU A 45 -4.34 1.12 -7.96
CA GLU A 45 -3.62 2.38 -8.09
C GLU A 45 -3.92 3.01 -9.48
N LEU A 46 -3.44 4.22 -9.71
CA LEU A 46 -3.43 4.79 -11.06
C LEU A 46 -2.43 4.05 -11.98
N PRO A 47 -2.61 4.09 -13.31
CA PRO A 47 -1.57 3.67 -14.24
C PRO A 47 -0.27 4.47 -14.05
N TRP A 48 0.88 3.89 -14.38
CA TRP A 48 2.15 4.62 -14.35
C TRP A 48 2.14 5.75 -15.39
N LYS A 49 2.47 6.96 -14.95
CA LYS A 49 2.62 8.17 -15.75
C LYS A 49 3.79 9.00 -15.24
N ASP A 50 4.95 8.36 -15.12
CA ASP A 50 6.22 8.99 -14.74
C ASP A 50 6.15 9.73 -13.40
N ASN A 51 5.55 9.07 -12.39
CA ASN A 51 5.35 9.60 -11.03
C ASN A 51 4.56 10.92 -10.95
N LYS A 52 3.92 11.38 -12.04
CA LYS A 52 3.18 12.65 -12.08
C LYS A 52 2.10 12.73 -10.98
N PRO A 53 2.07 13.82 -10.19
CA PRO A 53 1.09 14.01 -9.11
C PRO A 53 -0.34 13.75 -9.54
N PHE A 54 -1.11 13.06 -8.69
CA PHE A 54 -2.55 12.76 -8.85
C PHE A 54 -2.96 11.95 -10.08
N VAL A 55 -2.03 11.63 -11.00
CA VAL A 55 -2.32 10.90 -12.25
C VAL A 55 -1.48 9.63 -12.42
N SER A 56 -0.49 9.40 -11.56
CA SER A 56 0.39 8.23 -11.57
C SER A 56 0.35 7.47 -10.23
N CYS A 57 0.54 6.14 -10.29
CA CYS A 57 1.05 5.37 -9.15
C CYS A 57 2.50 5.75 -8.83
N ILE A 58 2.97 5.36 -7.64
CA ILE A 58 4.33 5.64 -7.18
C ILE A 58 5.37 4.73 -7.87
N PRO A 59 6.67 5.12 -7.91
CA PRO A 59 7.71 4.28 -8.48
C PRO A 59 7.81 2.93 -7.76
N SER A 60 8.41 1.94 -8.42
CA SER A 60 8.87 0.74 -7.73
C SER A 60 10.06 1.08 -6.84
N GLY A 61 10.17 0.42 -5.70
CA GLY A 61 11.20 0.75 -4.71
C GLY A 61 10.84 0.25 -3.31
N ILE A 62 11.70 0.60 -2.36
CA ILE A 62 11.48 0.33 -0.94
C ILE A 62 11.10 1.65 -0.27
N TYR A 63 10.00 1.64 0.46
CA TYR A 63 9.48 2.81 1.15
C TYR A 63 9.27 2.52 2.63
N THR A 64 9.51 3.52 3.47
CA THR A 64 9.05 3.49 4.86
C THR A 64 7.61 3.98 4.91
N CYS A 65 6.76 3.23 5.62
CA CYS A 65 5.37 3.57 5.81
C CYS A 65 5.09 3.87 7.29
N GLU A 66 4.53 5.05 7.57
CA GLU A 66 4.28 5.56 8.91
C GLU A 66 2.79 5.61 9.22
N ARG A 67 2.41 5.15 10.42
CA ARG A 67 1.03 5.23 10.91
C ARG A 67 0.65 6.68 11.18
N ILE A 68 -0.44 7.13 10.57
CA ILE A 68 -0.99 8.47 10.75
C ILE A 68 -2.50 8.43 11.02
N LYS A 69 -3.06 9.58 11.40
CA LYS A 69 -4.51 9.83 11.40
C LYS A 69 -4.83 10.87 10.31
N SER A 70 -5.19 10.39 9.12
CA SER A 70 -5.62 11.22 8.00
C SER A 70 -6.95 11.94 8.32
N PRO A 71 -7.10 13.23 8.01
CA PRO A 71 -8.38 13.93 8.13
C PRO A 71 -9.51 13.29 7.30
N LYS A 72 -9.19 12.78 6.10
CA LYS A 72 -10.14 12.18 5.15
C LYS A 72 -10.39 10.70 5.44
N PHE A 73 -9.36 9.94 5.80
CA PHE A 73 -9.43 8.48 5.86
C PHE A 73 -9.31 7.89 7.28
N GLY A 74 -9.09 8.72 8.31
CA GLY A 74 -8.88 8.26 9.68
C GLY A 74 -7.52 7.55 9.85
N HIS A 75 -7.48 6.52 10.69
CA HIS A 75 -6.24 5.77 10.93
C HIS A 75 -5.79 5.00 9.69
N THR A 76 -4.58 5.29 9.24
CA THR A 76 -3.97 4.64 8.07
C THR A 76 -2.44 4.73 8.14
N PHE A 77 -1.77 4.34 7.06
CA PHE A 77 -0.35 4.51 6.84
C PHE A 77 -0.09 5.45 5.66
N ARG A 78 0.92 6.32 5.82
CA ARG A 78 1.49 7.16 4.78
C ARG A 78 2.78 6.54 4.26
N ILE A 79 2.98 6.55 2.96
CA ILE A 79 4.23 6.17 2.30
C ILE A 79 5.12 7.42 2.25
N ASN A 80 6.28 7.33 2.90
CA ASN A 80 7.22 8.44 2.99
C ASN A 80 8.22 8.41 1.82
N ASP A 81 8.88 9.54 1.59
CA ASP A 81 9.99 9.70 0.64
C ASP A 81 9.68 9.27 -0.81
N VAL A 82 8.41 9.42 -1.22
CA VAL A 82 8.04 9.31 -2.63
C VAL A 82 8.50 10.60 -3.34
N PRO A 83 9.39 10.55 -4.35
CA PRO A 83 9.92 11.75 -4.98
C PRO A 83 8.82 12.65 -5.51
N ASP A 84 8.89 13.96 -5.25
CA ASP A 84 7.93 14.98 -5.71
C ASP A 84 6.45 14.71 -5.38
N ARG A 85 6.20 13.84 -4.39
CA ARG A 85 4.87 13.42 -3.97
C ARG A 85 4.75 13.49 -2.46
N TYR A 86 3.59 13.90 -2.01
CA TYR A 86 3.24 13.94 -0.59
C TYR A 86 1.91 13.23 -0.37
N ASP A 87 1.63 12.88 0.88
CA ASP A 87 0.36 12.28 1.31
C ASP A 87 -0.11 11.09 0.47
N ILE A 88 0.82 10.22 0.08
CA ILE A 88 0.48 8.92 -0.50
C ILE A 88 0.07 7.99 0.63
N LEU A 89 -1.20 7.60 0.66
CA LEU A 89 -1.79 6.83 1.75
C LEU A 89 -2.26 5.46 1.27
N PHE A 90 -2.47 4.56 2.23
CA PHE A 90 -3.37 3.42 2.03
C PHE A 90 -4.78 3.82 2.39
N HIS A 91 -5.80 3.41 1.64
CA HIS A 91 -7.18 3.58 2.08
C HIS A 91 -8.15 2.61 1.40
N ARG A 92 -9.38 2.57 1.90
CA ARG A 92 -10.50 1.90 1.24
C ARG A 92 -10.98 2.70 0.03
N GLY A 93 -11.32 2.02 -1.04
CA GLY A 93 -11.86 2.57 -2.28
C GLY A 93 -12.20 1.41 -3.21
N ASN A 94 -12.81 1.70 -4.36
CA ASN A 94 -13.22 0.63 -5.27
C ASN A 94 -12.78 0.84 -6.72
N ILE A 95 -12.73 2.09 -7.20
CA ILE A 95 -12.41 2.41 -8.59
C ILE A 95 -11.22 3.37 -8.68
N LYS A 96 -10.59 3.46 -9.85
CA LYS A 96 -9.43 4.32 -10.14
C LYS A 96 -9.58 5.74 -9.59
N LYS A 97 -10.76 6.35 -9.78
CA LYS A 97 -11.05 7.72 -9.33
C LYS A 97 -10.89 7.89 -7.82
N HIS A 98 -11.06 6.84 -7.03
CA HIS A 98 -10.93 6.93 -5.57
C HIS A 98 -9.47 6.99 -5.14
N THR A 99 -8.52 6.58 -5.99
CA THR A 99 -7.11 6.48 -5.61
C THR A 99 -6.47 7.86 -5.45
N GLU A 100 -6.71 8.82 -6.35
CA GLU A 100 -6.01 10.13 -6.37
C GLU A 100 -4.47 9.97 -6.28
N GLY A 101 -3.92 8.82 -6.70
CA GLY A 101 -2.50 8.47 -6.59
C GLY A 101 -2.10 7.75 -5.30
N CYS A 102 -3.02 7.53 -4.36
CA CYS A 102 -2.87 6.64 -3.21
C CYS A 102 -3.06 5.16 -3.59
N ILE A 103 -2.82 4.27 -2.63
CA ILE A 103 -3.02 2.83 -2.77
C ILE A 103 -4.38 2.44 -2.17
N VAL A 104 -5.33 2.09 -3.03
CA VAL A 104 -6.63 1.55 -2.61
C VAL A 104 -6.48 0.08 -2.26
N VAL A 105 -7.07 -0.36 -1.15
CA VAL A 105 -7.04 -1.76 -0.67
C VAL A 105 -8.43 -2.38 -0.67
N GLY A 106 -8.53 -3.64 -1.12
CA GLY A 106 -9.71 -4.50 -0.98
C GLY A 106 -9.40 -5.98 -1.16
N GLU A 107 -10.37 -6.80 -1.57
CA GLU A 107 -10.21 -8.27 -1.58
C GLU A 107 -10.74 -8.98 -2.84
N GLN A 108 -11.38 -8.25 -3.76
CA GLN A 108 -11.96 -8.86 -4.96
C GLN A 108 -11.61 -8.02 -6.19
N PHE A 109 -11.04 -8.63 -7.23
CA PHE A 109 -10.97 -7.99 -8.55
C PHE A 109 -12.28 -8.26 -9.28
N GLU A 110 -13.00 -7.21 -9.64
CA GLU A 110 -14.31 -7.35 -10.28
C GLU A 110 -14.68 -6.07 -11.04
N TYR A 111 -15.81 -6.08 -11.74
CA TYR A 111 -16.39 -4.88 -12.32
C TYR A 111 -17.42 -4.25 -11.36
N LEU A 112 -17.35 -2.94 -11.20
CA LEU A 112 -18.42 -2.13 -10.62
C LEU A 112 -19.12 -1.40 -11.76
N TYR A 113 -20.26 -1.94 -12.18
CA TYR A 113 -20.90 -1.60 -13.46
C TYR A 113 -19.97 -1.90 -14.64
N ASP A 114 -19.57 -0.88 -15.40
CA ASP A 114 -18.70 -0.96 -16.57
C ASP A 114 -17.22 -0.71 -16.24
N LYS A 115 -16.87 -0.53 -14.96
CA LYS A 115 -15.53 -0.15 -14.52
C LYS A 115 -14.84 -1.27 -13.79
N VAL A 116 -13.62 -1.59 -14.19
CA VAL A 116 -12.73 -2.43 -13.39
C VAL A 116 -12.52 -1.82 -11.99
N ALA A 117 -12.54 -2.69 -10.99
CA ALA A 117 -12.61 -2.30 -9.59
C ALA A 117 -11.88 -3.30 -8.68
N VAL A 118 -11.59 -2.83 -7.47
CA VAL A 118 -11.30 -3.68 -6.31
C VAL A 118 -12.48 -3.55 -5.35
N LEU A 119 -13.20 -4.64 -5.07
CA LEU A 119 -14.34 -4.64 -4.16
C LEU A 119 -13.97 -5.18 -2.77
N ALA A 120 -14.97 -5.29 -1.89
CA ALA A 120 -14.80 -5.67 -0.48
C ALA A 120 -13.77 -4.82 0.28
N SER A 121 -13.61 -3.54 -0.10
CA SER A 121 -12.57 -2.64 0.43
C SER A 121 -12.60 -2.41 1.94
N LYS A 122 -13.78 -2.48 2.56
CA LYS A 122 -13.90 -2.45 4.03
C LYS A 122 -13.23 -3.65 4.69
N LYS A 123 -13.38 -4.85 4.12
CA LYS A 123 -12.82 -6.09 4.66
C LYS A 123 -11.30 -6.11 4.46
N GLY A 124 -10.83 -5.84 3.25
CA GLY A 124 -9.40 -5.81 2.93
C GLY A 124 -8.64 -4.75 3.72
N PHE A 125 -9.21 -3.56 3.87
CA PHE A 125 -8.58 -2.51 4.67
C PHE A 125 -8.59 -2.84 6.18
N LYS A 126 -9.63 -3.51 6.69
CA LYS A 126 -9.66 -4.00 8.09
C LYS A 126 -8.55 -5.04 8.32
N GLU A 127 -8.37 -5.97 7.40
CA GLU A 127 -7.31 -6.98 7.46
C GLU A 127 -5.91 -6.33 7.40
N PHE A 128 -5.70 -5.38 6.49
CA PHE A 128 -4.48 -4.58 6.40
C PHE A 128 -4.14 -3.91 7.74
N MET A 129 -5.10 -3.21 8.34
CA MET A 129 -4.91 -2.53 9.63
C MET A 129 -4.72 -3.52 10.80
N SER A 130 -5.35 -4.69 10.75
CA SER A 130 -5.20 -5.77 11.74
C SER A 130 -3.77 -6.32 11.74
N ARG A 131 -3.22 -6.62 10.56
CA ARG A 131 -1.84 -7.14 10.40
C ARG A 131 -0.76 -6.19 10.88
N LEU A 132 -1.06 -4.90 10.88
CA LEU A 132 -0.18 -3.84 11.33
C LEU A 132 -0.53 -3.32 12.72
N LYS A 133 -1.50 -3.88 13.45
CA LYS A 133 -2.08 -3.30 14.69
C LYS A 133 -1.05 -2.82 15.73
N LYS A 134 0.08 -3.53 15.86
CA LYS A 134 1.17 -3.20 16.81
C LYS A 134 2.26 -2.31 16.22
N GLU A 135 2.25 -2.10 14.91
CA GLU A 135 3.27 -1.36 14.19
C GLU A 135 2.89 0.12 14.08
N THR A 136 3.85 1.00 14.37
CA THR A 136 3.77 2.42 14.02
C THR A 136 4.50 2.73 12.72
N VAL A 137 5.44 1.87 12.31
CA VAL A 137 6.21 1.97 11.08
C VAL A 137 6.40 0.58 10.48
N PHE A 138 6.35 0.46 9.15
CA PHE A 138 6.71 -0.77 8.43
C PHE A 138 7.42 -0.45 7.10
N SER A 139 8.16 -1.41 6.55
CA SER A 139 8.81 -1.29 5.24
C SER A 139 7.93 -1.88 4.14
N LEU A 140 7.75 -1.16 3.04
CA LEU A 140 7.00 -1.61 1.87
C LEU A 140 7.93 -1.77 0.67
N LEU A 141 8.00 -2.98 0.12
CA LEU A 141 8.61 -3.23 -1.19
C LEU A 141 7.53 -3.14 -2.28
N VAL A 142 7.67 -2.19 -3.21
CA VAL A 142 6.80 -2.06 -4.40
C VAL A 142 7.52 -2.65 -5.59
N THR A 143 6.94 -3.69 -6.19
CA THR A 143 7.55 -4.43 -7.30
C THR A 143 6.52 -4.82 -8.37
N TRP A 144 7.01 -5.21 -9.55
CA TRP A 144 6.22 -5.80 -10.62
C TRP A 144 6.35 -7.33 -10.61
N SER A 145 5.36 -8.02 -11.18
CA SER A 145 5.40 -9.46 -11.42
C SER A 145 6.29 -9.85 -12.57
#